data_AF-A0A497N708-F1
#
_entry.id   AF-A0A497N708-F1
#
_cell.length_a   1.000
_cell.length_b   1.000
_cell.length_c   1.000
_cell.angle_alpha   90.00
_cell.angle_beta   90.00
_cell.angle_gamma   90.00
#
_symmetry.space_group_name_H-M   'P 1'
#
loop_
_entity.id
_entity.type
_entity.pdbx_description
1 polymer ?
#
loop_
_entity_poly.entity_id
_entity_poly.type
_entity_poly.pdbx_seq_one_letter_code
_entity_poly.pdbx_strand_id
1 'polypeptide(L)'
;MMYMPDCIKGAIDIMEASPSQIKRHVGYNVAGVSFSASELATEIKKYIPEFKCKYKPDFRQKIADSWPMSIDDSVAQEEWGWKPYHDLTSMTKDMIEKLTKRFSEGS
;
A
#
# COMPACT_ATOMS: atom_id res chain seq x y z
N MET A 1 3.91 -1.24 1.72
CA MET A 1 2.51 -0.81 1.95
C MET A 1 1.68 -1.15 0.73
N MET A 2 0.35 -1.27 0.87
CA MET A 2 -0.56 -1.54 -0.26
C MET A 2 -1.87 -0.81 -0.02
N TYR A 3 -2.44 -0.21 -1.07
CA TYR A 3 -3.72 0.47 -0.96
C TYR A 3 -4.88 -0.53 -1.05
N MET A 4 -5.98 -0.26 -0.35
CA MET A 4 -7.07 -1.24 -0.19
C MET A 4 -7.66 -1.76 -1.52
N PRO A 5 -7.87 -0.94 -2.57
CA PRO A 5 -8.30 -1.44 -3.87
C PRO A 5 -7.32 -2.45 -4.48
N ASP A 6 -6.00 -2.24 -4.31
CA ASP A 6 -4.98 -3.17 -4.79
C ASP A 6 -4.96 -4.45 -3.96
N CYS A 7 -5.21 -4.38 -2.64
CA CYS A 7 -5.33 -5.56 -1.79
C CYS A 7 -6.50 -6.45 -2.23
N ILE A 8 -7.67 -5.85 -2.47
CA ILE A 8 -8.88 -6.56 -2.91
C ILE A 8 -8.65 -7.16 -4.29
N LYS A 9 -8.09 -6.39 -5.22
CA LYS A 9 -7.70 -6.86 -6.54
C LYS A 9 -6.77 -8.06 -6.44
N GLY A 10 -5.68 -7.96 -5.68
CA GLY A 10 -4.69 -9.04 -5.56
C GLY A 10 -5.29 -10.32 -5.01
N ALA A 11 -6.24 -10.20 -4.06
CA ALA A 11 -6.98 -11.35 -3.56
C ALA A 11 -7.90 -11.99 -4.63
N ILE A 12 -8.58 -11.18 -5.44
CA ILE A 12 -9.43 -11.68 -6.53
C ILE A 12 -8.58 -12.32 -7.63
N ASP A 13 -7.55 -11.63 -8.11
CA ASP A 13 -6.68 -12.08 -9.19
C ASP A 13 -6.08 -13.46 -8.91
N ILE A 14 -5.60 -13.72 -7.69
CA ILE A 14 -5.04 -15.03 -7.34
C ILE A 14 -6.11 -16.13 -7.23
N MET A 15 -7.34 -15.78 -6.83
CA MET A 15 -8.45 -16.73 -6.78
C MET A 15 -8.97 -17.08 -8.18
N GLU A 16 -8.86 -16.16 -9.14
CA GLU A 16 -9.30 -16.34 -10.52
C GLU A 16 -8.19 -16.83 -11.45
N ALA A 17 -6.94 -16.85 -10.99
CA ALA A 17 -5.79 -17.33 -11.75
C ALA A 17 -5.98 -18.78 -12.19
N SER A 18 -5.52 -19.10 -13.41
CA SER A 18 -5.58 -20.47 -13.91
C SER A 18 -4.74 -21.38 -13.01
N PRO A 19 -5.29 -22.52 -12.53
CA PRO A 19 -4.55 -23.47 -11.70
C PRO A 19 -3.24 -23.97 -12.33
N SER A 20 -3.15 -23.98 -13.67
CA SER A 20 -1.94 -24.37 -14.39
C SER A 20 -0.80 -23.35 -14.32
N GLN A 21 -1.10 -22.09 -13.98
CA GLN A 21 -0.11 -21.02 -13.86
C GLN A 21 0.43 -20.89 -12.42
N ILE A 22 -0.37 -21.30 -11.43
CA ILE A 22 0.01 -21.33 -10.01
C ILE A 22 0.93 -22.52 -9.75
N LYS A 23 2.23 -22.26 -9.59
CA LYS A 23 3.23 -23.28 -9.23
C LYS A 23 3.54 -23.27 -7.74
N ARG A 24 3.37 -22.10 -7.10
CA ARG A 24 3.61 -21.93 -5.68
C ARG A 24 2.30 -21.93 -4.89
N HIS A 25 2.06 -22.99 -4.13
CA HIS A 25 0.88 -23.10 -3.27
C HIS A 25 1.08 -22.58 -1.84
N VAL A 26 2.21 -21.93 -1.57
CA VAL A 26 2.57 -21.40 -0.25
C VAL A 26 2.99 -19.95 -0.37
N GLY A 27 2.33 -19.07 0.40
CA GLY A 27 2.65 -17.66 0.63
C GLY A 27 3.31 -16.91 -0.53
N TYR A 28 2.51 -16.13 -1.28
CA TYR A 28 3.07 -15.14 -2.19
C TYR A 28 3.40 -13.86 -1.43
N ASN A 29 4.60 -13.36 -1.69
CA ASN A 29 4.91 -11.97 -1.45
C ASN A 29 4.15 -11.11 -2.47
N VAL A 30 3.53 -10.04 -2.00
CA VAL A 30 2.75 -9.13 -2.84
C VAL A 30 3.13 -7.70 -2.43
N ALA A 31 3.88 -7.00 -3.28
CA ALA A 31 4.33 -5.65 -2.99
C ALA A 31 3.37 -4.62 -3.60
N GLY A 32 3.12 -3.55 -2.86
CA GLY A 32 2.45 -2.35 -3.38
C GLY A 32 3.48 -1.23 -3.56
N VAL A 33 3.44 -0.26 -2.66
CA VAL A 33 4.35 0.89 -2.63
C VAL A 33 5.23 0.86 -1.37
N SER A 34 6.49 1.24 -1.49
CA SER A 34 7.41 1.45 -0.34
C SER A 34 7.69 2.94 -0.17
N PHE A 35 7.54 3.43 1.05
CA PHE A 35 7.76 4.83 1.40
C PHE A 35 8.00 4.98 2.92
N SER A 36 8.69 6.05 3.28
CA SER A 36 8.91 6.52 4.64
C SER A 36 7.78 7.44 5.13
N ALA A 37 7.66 7.60 6.46
CA ALA A 37 6.71 8.55 7.04
C ALA A 37 6.97 10.00 6.57
N SER A 38 8.22 10.36 6.28
CA SER A 38 8.60 11.66 5.70
C SER A 38 8.14 11.85 4.27
N GLU A 39 8.23 10.83 3.42
CA GLU A 39 7.75 10.90 2.04
C GLU A 39 6.24 11.06 2.01
N LEU A 40 5.50 10.29 2.82
CA LEU A 40 4.05 10.45 2.93
C LEU A 40 3.66 11.84 3.44
N ALA A 41 4.33 12.36 4.48
CA ALA A 41 4.06 13.70 4.99
C ALA A 41 4.35 14.80 3.94
N THR A 42 5.34 14.58 3.08
CA THR A 42 5.67 15.48 1.97
C THR A 42 4.61 15.41 0.88
N GLU A 43 4.10 14.22 0.57
CA GLU A 43 3.03 14.06 -0.41
C GLU A 43 1.73 14.71 0.06
N ILE A 44 1.35 14.52 1.33
CA ILE A 44 0.16 15.16 1.93
C ILE A 44 0.25 16.69 1.85
N LYS A 45 1.43 17.27 2.09
CA LYS A 45 1.66 18.72 2.03
C LYS A 45 1.39 19.35 0.67
N LYS A 46 1.46 18.58 -0.42
CA LYS A 46 1.10 19.07 -1.76
C LYS A 46 -0.39 19.43 -1.86
N TYR A 47 -1.23 18.80 -1.03
CA TYR A 47 -2.68 19.02 -0.99
C TYR A 47 -3.11 19.89 0.20
N ILE A 48 -2.40 19.78 1.34
CA ILE A 48 -2.68 20.53 2.58
C ILE A 48 -1.37 21.19 3.05
N PRO A 49 -1.02 22.39 2.55
CA PRO A 49 0.26 23.04 2.83
C PRO A 49 0.55 23.31 4.32
N GLU A 50 -0.49 23.51 5.11
CA GLU A 50 -0.43 23.75 6.56
C GLU A 50 -0.20 22.48 7.39
N PHE A 51 -0.18 21.29 6.76
CA PHE A 51 0.00 20.01 7.44
C PHE A 51 1.34 19.96 8.19
N LYS A 52 1.28 19.62 9.49
CA LYS A 52 2.44 19.45 10.36
C LYS A 52 2.49 18.02 10.89
N CYS A 53 3.61 17.34 10.65
CA CYS A 53 3.90 16.02 11.18
C CYS A 53 5.00 16.11 12.24
N LYS A 54 4.81 15.49 13.40
CA LYS A 54 5.82 15.36 14.46
C LYS A 54 6.10 13.88 14.67
N TYR A 55 7.37 13.49 14.58
CA TYR A 55 7.79 12.12 14.80
C TYR A 55 8.09 11.89 16.28
N LYS A 56 7.39 10.95 16.89
CA LYS A 56 7.62 10.48 18.26
C LYS A 56 7.66 8.95 18.25
N PRO A 57 8.79 8.34 17.88
CA PRO A 57 8.92 6.88 17.84
C PRO A 57 8.60 6.27 19.20
N ASP A 58 7.91 5.14 19.20
CA ASP A 58 7.66 4.33 20.38
C ASP A 58 8.12 2.88 20.13
N PHE A 59 7.65 1.94 20.96
CA PHE A 59 8.03 0.52 20.83
C PHE A 59 7.76 -0.06 19.43
N ARG A 60 6.82 0.49 18.66
CA ARG A 60 6.50 0.04 17.29
C ARG A 60 7.62 0.30 16.30
N GLN A 61 8.51 1.26 16.58
CA GLN A 61 9.68 1.50 15.73
C GLN A 61 10.57 0.25 15.65
N LYS A 62 10.84 -0.40 16.79
CA LYS A 62 11.63 -1.64 16.82
C LYS A 62 10.96 -2.79 16.04
N ILE A 63 9.63 -2.81 16.01
CA ILE A 63 8.85 -3.78 15.22
C ILE A 63 9.03 -3.48 13.73
N ALA A 64 8.87 -2.21 13.33
CA ALA A 64 9.07 -1.79 11.94
C ALA A 64 10.51 -2.04 11.46
N ASP A 65 11.51 -1.76 12.31
CA ASP A 65 12.94 -1.99 12.00
C ASP A 65 13.27 -3.47 11.81
N SER A 66 12.44 -4.38 12.35
CA SER A 66 12.61 -5.83 12.16
C SER A 66 12.06 -6.34 10.83
N TRP A 67 11.27 -5.53 10.12
CA TRP A 67 10.63 -5.92 8.87
C TRP A 67 11.48 -5.50 7.66
N PRO A 68 11.41 -6.24 6.54
CA PRO A 68 12.13 -5.88 5.33
C PRO A 68 11.56 -4.57 4.72
N MET A 69 12.45 -3.70 4.21
CA MET A 69 12.07 -2.42 3.58
C MET A 69 11.41 -2.60 2.20
N SER A 70 11.71 -3.69 1.52
CA SER A 70 11.10 -4.10 0.25
C SER A 70 10.90 -5.61 0.26
N ILE A 71 9.91 -6.06 -0.50
CA ILE A 71 9.57 -7.47 -0.62
C ILE A 71 9.62 -7.80 -2.11
N ASP A 72 10.32 -8.87 -2.46
CA ASP A 72 10.34 -9.40 -3.82
C ASP A 72 9.03 -10.13 -4.11
N ASP A 73 8.24 -9.58 -5.03
CA ASP A 73 6.97 -10.11 -5.50
C ASP A 73 7.02 -10.64 -6.94
N SER A 74 8.23 -10.83 -7.51
CA SER A 74 8.46 -11.33 -8.88
C SER A 74 7.62 -12.56 -9.22
N VAL A 75 7.56 -13.54 -8.31
CA VAL A 75 6.80 -14.77 -8.54
C VAL A 75 5.30 -14.53 -8.63
N ALA A 76 4.75 -13.56 -7.89
CA ALA A 76 3.35 -13.18 -8.03
C ALA A 76 3.08 -12.51 -9.39
N GLN A 77 4.03 -11.69 -9.86
CA GLN A 77 3.95 -11.07 -11.18
C GLN A 77 4.02 -12.12 -12.30
N GLU A 78 4.91 -13.10 -12.17
CA GLU A 78 5.12 -14.14 -13.17
C GLU A 78 3.99 -15.17 -13.23
N GLU A 79 3.48 -15.63 -12.08
CA GLU A 79 2.55 -16.76 -12.05
C GLU A 79 1.09 -16.34 -12.24
N TRP A 80 0.69 -15.18 -11.75
CA TRP A 80 -0.71 -14.73 -11.86
C TRP A 80 -0.86 -13.26 -12.26
N GLY A 81 0.23 -12.63 -12.73
CA GLY A 81 0.16 -11.29 -13.31
C GLY A 81 -0.05 -10.19 -12.28
N TRP A 82 0.36 -10.41 -11.02
CA TRP A 82 0.26 -9.38 -9.99
C TRP A 82 0.87 -8.07 -10.46
N LYS A 83 0.12 -6.98 -10.26
CA LYS A 83 0.61 -5.62 -10.43
C LYS A 83 -0.27 -4.67 -9.62
N PRO A 84 0.31 -3.83 -8.74
CA PRO A 84 -0.44 -2.78 -8.06
C PRO A 84 -0.79 -1.65 -9.03
N TYR A 85 -1.95 -1.02 -8.82
CA TYR A 85 -2.34 0.17 -9.60
C TYR A 85 -1.97 1.48 -8.91
N HIS A 86 -1.91 1.49 -7.58
CA HIS A 86 -1.73 2.72 -6.83
C HIS A 86 -0.27 2.92 -6.41
N ASP A 87 0.24 4.12 -6.68
CA ASP A 87 1.50 4.61 -6.16
C ASP A 87 1.25 5.55 -4.97
N LEU A 88 2.31 6.13 -4.41
CA LEU A 88 2.19 7.05 -3.28
C LEU A 88 1.32 8.28 -3.62
N THR A 89 1.42 8.78 -4.85
CA THR A 89 0.72 9.99 -5.30
C THR A 89 -0.78 9.72 -5.45
N SER A 90 -1.13 8.68 -6.20
CA SER A 90 -2.54 8.33 -6.46
C SER A 90 -3.25 7.86 -5.20
N MET A 91 -2.56 7.09 -4.34
CA MET A 91 -3.08 6.70 -3.03
C MET A 91 -3.33 7.92 -2.13
N THR A 92 -2.37 8.85 -2.03
CA THR A 92 -2.50 10.02 -1.15
C THR A 92 -3.65 10.91 -1.60
N LYS A 93 -3.76 11.17 -2.91
CA LYS A 93 -4.84 11.97 -3.49
C LYS A 93 -6.21 11.36 -3.18
N ASP A 94 -6.42 10.08 -3.52
CA ASP A 94 -7.71 9.41 -3.35
C ASP A 94 -8.12 9.33 -1.87
N MET A 95 -7.17 9.10 -0.96
CA MET A 95 -7.43 9.10 0.48
C MET A 95 -7.87 10.46 1.01
N ILE A 96 -7.21 11.54 0.60
CA ILE A 96 -7.58 12.89 1.03
C ILE A 96 -8.98 13.25 0.53
N GLU A 97 -9.29 12.95 -0.74
CA GLU A 97 -10.62 13.20 -1.32
C GLU A 97 -11.73 12.43 -0.56
N LYS A 98 -11.54 11.13 -0.34
CA LYS A 98 -12.52 10.28 0.35
C LYS A 98 -12.71 10.66 1.82
N LEU A 99 -11.63 10.94 2.54
CA LEU A 99 -11.72 11.32 3.95
C LEU A 99 -12.34 12.71 4.12
N THR A 100 -11.99 13.67 3.26
CA THR A 100 -12.57 15.02 3.30
C THR A 100 -14.08 14.96 3.12
N LYS A 101 -14.54 14.18 2.12
CA LYS A 101 -15.98 13.95 1.92
C LYS A 101 -16.62 13.33 3.16
N ARG A 102 -16.04 12.25 3.70
CA ARG A 102 -16.57 11.57 4.89
C ARG A 102 -16.70 12.50 6.10
N PHE A 103 -15.73 13.37 6.36
CA PHE A 103 -15.78 14.31 7.47
C PHE A 103 -16.75 15.48 7.23
N SER A 104 -16.97 15.87 5.96
CA SER A 104 -17.98 16.88 5.61
C SER A 104 -19.43 16.39 5.78
N GLU A 105 -19.66 15.08 5.64
CA GLU A 105 -20.99 14.44 5.71
C GLU A 105 -21.41 14.09 7.14
N GLY A 106 -20.62 14.46 8.16
CA GLY A 106 -20.94 14.23 9.57
C GLY A 106 -20.63 12.79 10.00
N SER A 107 -19.38 12.54 10.37
CA SER A 107 -18.91 11.28 10.93
C SER A 107 -19.13 11.19 12.44
#